data_AF-A0A1Q4ZRP3-F1
#
_entry.id   AF-A0A1Q4ZRP3-F1
#
_cell.length_a   1.000
_cell.length_b   1.000
_cell.length_c   1.000
_cell.angle_alpha   90.00
_cell.angle_beta   90.00
_cell.angle_gamma   90.00
#
_symmetry.space_group_name_H-M   'P 1'
#
loop_
_entity.id
_entity.type
_entity.pdbx_description
1 polymer ?
#
loop_
_entity_poly.entity_id
_entity_poly.type
_entity_poly.pdbx_seq_one_letter_code
_entity_poly.pdbx_strand_id
1 'polypeptide(L)'
;MDVEQAAETHPVDLGCTFEKLMLETVEGRFETFREQWCQLLTSSVSPQDEPERSLLRLFQALLIEPENGVPEATAGVLATHPGAGDIAEVVGYLTELALLEGEVGERARQCHSLIVGRASI
;
A
#
# COMPACT_ATOMS: atom_id res chain seq x y z
N MET A 1 35.16 -6.15 22.29
CA MET A 1 33.91 -6.40 21.53
C MET A 1 33.33 -5.02 21.31
N ASP A 2 33.49 -4.54 20.08
CA ASP A 2 33.34 -3.13 19.71
C ASP A 2 31.87 -2.74 19.59
N VAL A 3 31.50 -1.61 20.19
CA VAL A 3 30.15 -1.02 20.09
C VAL A 3 30.02 -0.19 18.81
N GLU A 4 31.12 0.02 18.07
CA GLU A 4 31.17 0.81 16.84
C GLU A 4 30.76 0.05 15.57
N GLN A 5 30.51 -1.26 15.65
CA GLN A 5 30.09 -2.08 14.50
C GLN A 5 28.55 -2.29 14.40
N ALA A 6 27.76 -1.54 15.18
CA ALA A 6 26.29 -1.59 15.13
C ALA A 6 25.67 -0.59 14.12
N ALA A 7 26.49 0.18 13.40
CA ALA A 7 26.04 1.20 12.45
C ALA A 7 26.13 0.75 10.98
N GLU A 8 26.52 -0.50 10.70
CA GLU A 8 26.55 -1.03 9.34
C GLU A 8 25.13 -1.42 8.89
N THR A 9 24.48 -0.47 8.21
CA THR A 9 23.34 -0.67 7.31
C THR A 9 22.15 -1.40 7.93
N HIS A 10 21.31 -0.67 8.67
CA HIS A 10 19.89 -1.01 8.62
C HIS A 10 19.45 -0.78 7.16
N PRO A 11 19.12 -1.82 6.39
CA PRO A 11 18.42 -1.60 5.13
C PRO A 11 17.22 -0.71 5.46
N VAL A 12 16.98 0.33 4.66
CA VAL A 12 15.80 1.20 4.83
C VAL A 12 14.61 0.27 5.02
N ASP A 13 14.01 0.31 6.21
CA ASP A 13 12.86 -0.52 6.51
C ASP A 13 11.71 -0.01 5.62
N LEU A 14 11.43 -0.79 4.57
CA LEU A 14 10.43 -0.47 3.57
C LEU A 14 9.04 -0.39 4.21
N GLY A 15 8.78 -1.20 5.26
CA GLY A 15 7.55 -1.14 6.04
C GLY A 15 7.46 0.18 6.81
N CYS A 16 8.51 0.58 7.53
CA CYS A 16 8.52 1.90 8.20
C CYS A 16 8.37 3.06 7.22
N THR A 17 8.97 2.95 6.03
CA THR A 17 8.86 3.98 4.98
C THR A 17 7.45 4.05 4.44
N PHE A 18 6.82 2.90 4.17
CA PHE A 18 5.43 2.79 3.76
C PHE A 18 4.50 3.46 4.78
N GLU A 19 4.62 3.09 6.06
CA GLU A 19 3.79 3.60 7.15
C GLU A 19 3.90 5.12 7.31
N LYS A 20 5.13 5.64 7.23
CA LYS A 20 5.36 7.07 7.23
C LYS A 20 4.64 7.75 6.06
N LEU A 21 4.83 7.24 4.84
CA LEU A 21 4.21 7.83 3.65
C LEU A 21 2.67 7.73 3.68
N MET A 22 2.12 6.67 4.26
CA MET A 22 0.69 6.52 4.52
C MET A 22 0.18 7.61 5.44
N LEU A 23 0.85 7.84 6.58
CA LEU A 23 0.49 8.91 7.50
C LEU A 23 0.52 10.28 6.82
N GLU A 24 1.59 10.60 6.09
CA GLU A 24 1.71 11.85 5.33
C GLU A 24 0.57 12.02 4.31
N THR A 25 0.14 10.92 3.69
CA THR A 25 -0.97 10.89 2.72
C THR A 25 -2.31 11.17 3.39
N VAL A 26 -2.59 10.53 4.52
CA VAL A 26 -3.80 10.74 5.32
C VAL A 26 -3.86 12.17 5.89
N GLU A 27 -2.70 12.78 6.19
CA GLU A 27 -2.60 14.19 6.57
C GLU A 27 -2.69 15.16 5.38
N GLY A 28 -3.04 14.68 4.18
CA GLY A 28 -3.28 15.50 2.99
C GLY A 28 -2.02 15.93 2.26
N ARG A 29 -0.85 15.37 2.59
CA ARG A 29 0.45 15.74 2.00
C ARG A 29 0.89 14.80 0.87
N PHE A 30 -0.05 14.04 0.29
CA PHE A 30 0.22 13.09 -0.78
C PHE A 30 1.09 13.65 -1.91
N GLU A 31 0.70 14.80 -2.48
CA GLU A 31 1.43 15.41 -3.61
C GLU A 31 2.87 15.80 -3.26
N THR A 32 3.14 16.20 -2.01
CA THR A 32 4.50 16.51 -1.53
C THR A 32 5.38 15.27 -1.49
N PHE A 33 4.79 14.10 -1.24
CA PHE A 33 5.51 12.84 -1.08
C PHE A 33 5.33 11.87 -2.26
N ARG A 34 4.70 12.31 -3.35
CA ARG A 34 4.38 11.48 -4.52
C ARG A 34 5.62 10.80 -5.11
N GLU A 35 6.74 11.51 -5.22
CA GLU A 35 7.99 10.92 -5.74
C GLU A 35 8.55 9.83 -4.83
N GLN A 36 8.45 10.00 -3.51
CA GLN A 36 8.87 8.98 -2.54
C GLN A 36 7.96 7.75 -2.61
N TRP A 37 6.66 7.95 -2.79
CA TRP A 37 5.72 6.87 -3.10
C TRP A 37 6.10 6.11 -4.38
N CYS A 38 6.39 6.83 -5.48
CA CYS A 38 6.85 6.21 -6.72
C CYS A 38 8.10 5.37 -6.48
N GLN A 39 9.10 5.90 -5.78
CA GLN A 39 10.34 5.19 -5.48
C GLN A 39 10.07 3.93 -4.64
N LEU A 40 9.29 4.03 -3.57
CA LEU A 40 8.96 2.90 -2.71
C LEU A 40 8.25 1.80 -3.49
N LEU A 41 7.19 2.14 -4.23
CA LEU A 41 6.34 1.16 -4.91
C LEU A 41 7.01 0.51 -6.13
N THR A 42 8.02 1.17 -6.73
CA THR A 42 8.79 0.60 -7.85
C THR A 42 10.05 -0.16 -7.41
N SER A 43 10.65 0.20 -6.27
CA SER A 43 11.88 -0.45 -5.76
C SER A 43 11.62 -1.72 -4.95
N SER A 44 10.42 -1.89 -4.39
CA SER A 44 10.12 -2.93 -3.39
C SER A 44 9.72 -4.29 -3.96
N VAL A 45 9.84 -4.52 -5.27
CA VAL A 45 9.44 -5.81 -5.88
C VAL A 45 10.56 -6.84 -5.72
N SER A 46 10.62 -7.51 -4.57
CA SER A 46 11.33 -8.77 -4.44
C SER A 46 10.55 -9.88 -5.17
N PRO A 47 11.17 -10.68 -6.05
CA PRO A 47 10.46 -11.67 -6.86
C PRO A 47 9.92 -12.87 -6.08
N GLN A 48 10.14 -12.96 -4.76
CA GLN A 48 9.83 -14.16 -3.96
C GLN A 48 8.55 -14.07 -3.11
N ASP A 49 7.97 -12.87 -2.91
CA ASP A 49 6.71 -12.70 -2.17
C ASP A 49 5.60 -12.20 -3.12
N GLU A 50 4.64 -13.07 -3.44
CA GLU A 50 3.51 -12.75 -4.33
C GLU A 50 2.38 -11.97 -3.63
N PRO A 51 1.99 -12.30 -2.38
CA PRO A 51 1.06 -11.48 -1.59
C PRO A 51 1.55 -10.04 -1.42
N GLU A 52 2.77 -9.83 -0.92
CA GLU A 52 3.33 -8.49 -0.67
C GLU A 52 3.37 -7.67 -1.97
N ARG A 53 3.80 -8.29 -3.07
CA ARG A 53 3.83 -7.64 -4.40
C ARG A 53 2.45 -7.24 -4.88
N SER A 54 1.43 -8.06 -4.65
CA SER A 54 0.06 -7.75 -5.06
C SER A 54 -0.50 -6.58 -4.25
N LEU A 55 -0.16 -6.51 -2.95
CA LEU A 55 -0.49 -5.37 -2.09
C LEU A 55 0.19 -4.07 -2.57
N LEU A 56 1.48 -4.11 -2.86
CA LEU A 56 2.20 -2.95 -3.40
C LEU A 56 1.61 -2.47 -4.73
N ARG A 57 1.22 -3.40 -5.62
CA ARG A 57 0.52 -3.06 -6.88
C ARG A 57 -0.84 -2.41 -6.63
N LEU A 58 -1.56 -2.83 -5.60
CA LEU A 58 -2.82 -2.17 -5.22
C LEU A 58 -2.58 -0.72 -4.82
N PHE A 59 -1.60 -0.45 -3.97
CA PHE A 59 -1.25 0.92 -3.59
C PHE A 59 -0.72 1.74 -4.78
N GLN A 60 0.02 1.13 -5.71
CA GLN A 60 0.44 1.77 -6.95
C GLN A 60 -0.77 2.18 -7.80
N ALA A 61 -1.74 1.30 -8.00
CA ALA A 61 -2.97 1.63 -8.74
C ALA A 61 -3.82 2.69 -8.03
N LEU A 62 -3.82 2.70 -6.70
CA LEU A 62 -4.61 3.64 -5.90
C LEU A 62 -3.99 5.05 -5.88
N LEU A 63 -2.66 5.14 -5.77
CA LEU A 63 -1.95 6.39 -5.53
C LEU A 63 -1.27 6.95 -6.80
N ILE A 64 -0.60 6.12 -7.59
CA ILE A 64 0.32 6.59 -8.64
C ILE A 64 -0.20 6.38 -10.06
N GLU A 65 -0.81 5.23 -10.32
CA GLU A 65 -1.21 4.75 -11.66
C GLU A 65 -2.71 4.44 -11.72
N PRO A 66 -3.59 5.44 -11.59
CA PRO A 66 -5.03 5.21 -11.53
C PRO A 66 -5.60 4.58 -12.81
N GLU A 67 -4.91 4.75 -13.95
CA GLU A 67 -5.30 4.16 -15.24
C GLU A 67 -5.20 2.63 -15.26
N ASN A 68 -4.33 2.04 -14.42
CA ASN A 68 -4.17 0.59 -14.31
C ASN A 68 -5.32 -0.08 -13.53
N GLY A 69 -6.21 0.72 -12.93
CA GLY A 69 -7.49 0.30 -12.41
C GLY A 69 -7.43 -0.36 -11.03
N VAL A 70 -8.05 0.28 -10.05
CA VAL A 70 -8.29 -0.28 -8.71
C VAL A 70 -8.99 -1.65 -8.73
N PRO A 71 -10.01 -1.91 -9.59
CA PRO A 71 -10.68 -3.20 -9.61
C PRO A 71 -9.76 -4.38 -9.98
N GLU A 72 -8.91 -4.19 -10.99
CA GLU A 72 -7.99 -5.22 -11.47
C GLU A 72 -6.94 -5.54 -10.40
N ALA A 73 -6.36 -4.50 -9.79
CA ALA A 73 -5.38 -4.66 -8.72
C ALA A 73 -5.99 -5.31 -7.47
N THR A 74 -7.23 -4.94 -7.11
CA THR A 74 -7.96 -5.56 -6.00
C THR A 74 -8.22 -7.05 -6.27
N ALA A 75 -8.59 -7.41 -7.51
CA ALA A 75 -8.76 -8.80 -7.89
C ALA A 75 -7.45 -9.58 -7.82
N GLY A 76 -6.33 -8.96 -8.22
CA GLY A 76 -4.99 -9.53 -8.10
C GLY A 76 -4.63 -9.87 -6.65
N VAL A 77 -4.84 -8.94 -5.71
CA VAL A 77 -4.64 -9.18 -4.27
C VAL A 77 -5.48 -10.34 -3.77
N LEU A 78 -6.78 -10.38 -4.09
CA LEU A 78 -7.64 -11.44 -3.59
C LEU A 78 -7.29 -12.82 -4.18
N ALA A 79 -6.73 -12.86 -5.39
CA ALA A 79 -6.28 -14.09 -6.03
C ALA A 79 -5.02 -14.69 -5.40
N THR A 80 -4.24 -13.93 -4.63
CA THR A 80 -3.09 -14.47 -3.88
C THR A 80 -3.49 -15.17 -2.58
N HIS A 81 -4.79 -15.24 -2.27
CA HIS A 81 -5.30 -15.81 -1.01
C HIS A 81 -4.59 -15.25 0.23
N PRO A 82 -4.56 -13.91 0.41
CA PRO A 82 -3.92 -13.27 1.55
C PRO A 82 -4.54 -13.74 2.87
N GLY A 83 -3.75 -13.69 3.93
CA GLY A 83 -4.22 -14.00 5.28
C GLY A 83 -5.29 -12.99 5.74
N ALA A 84 -6.10 -13.40 6.72
CA ALA A 84 -7.10 -12.50 7.31
C ALA A 84 -6.46 -11.25 7.95
N GLY A 85 -5.23 -11.37 8.47
CA GLY A 85 -4.43 -10.26 8.99
C GLY A 85 -4.09 -9.24 7.90
N ASP A 86 -3.54 -9.71 6.78
CA ASP A 86 -3.16 -8.86 5.65
C ASP A 86 -4.38 -8.12 5.07
N ILE A 87 -5.52 -8.80 4.94
CA ILE A 87 -6.77 -8.15 4.50
C ILE A 87 -7.24 -7.10 5.51
N ALA A 88 -7.18 -7.40 6.81
CA ALA A 88 -7.59 -6.45 7.84
C ALA A 88 -6.71 -5.19 7.84
N GLU A 89 -5.39 -5.35 7.62
CA GLU A 89 -4.45 -4.25 7.53
C GLU A 89 -4.75 -3.35 6.31
N VAL A 90 -4.93 -3.96 5.13
CA VAL A 90 -5.31 -3.22 3.91
C VAL A 90 -6.62 -2.47 4.09
N VAL A 91 -7.64 -3.11 4.68
CA VAL A 91 -8.93 -2.47 4.96
C VAL A 91 -8.75 -1.28 5.92
N GLY A 92 -7.83 -1.38 6.89
CA GLY A 92 -7.45 -0.27 7.77
C GLY A 92 -6.93 0.93 6.97
N TYR A 93 -5.92 0.74 6.13
CA TYR A 93 -5.38 1.81 5.29
C TYR A 93 -6.44 2.40 4.34
N LEU A 94 -7.27 1.56 3.73
CA LEU A 94 -8.34 2.01 2.83
C LEU A 94 -9.39 2.84 3.57
N THR A 95 -9.68 2.52 4.82
CA THR A 95 -10.63 3.27 5.65
C THR A 95 -10.10 4.68 5.92
N GLU A 96 -8.82 4.81 6.29
CA GLU A 96 -8.19 6.11 6.50
C GLU A 96 -8.12 6.93 5.20
N LEU A 97 -7.69 6.31 4.10
CA LEU A 97 -7.63 6.98 2.80
C LEU A 97 -9.02 7.38 2.27
N ALA A 98 -10.06 6.61 2.57
CA ALA A 98 -11.43 6.90 2.15
C ALA A 98 -11.99 8.19 2.75
N LEU A 99 -11.38 8.70 3.84
CA LEU A 99 -11.73 10.00 4.45
C LEU A 99 -11.19 11.19 3.65
N LEU A 100 -10.22 10.97 2.75
CA LEU A 100 -9.68 12.03 1.92
C LEU A 100 -10.72 12.50 0.88
N GLU A 101 -10.73 13.80 0.65
CA GLU A 101 -11.43 14.38 -0.49
C GLU A 101 -10.66 14.14 -1.79
N GLY A 102 -11.37 14.11 -2.91
CA GLY A 102 -10.78 13.92 -4.24
C GLY A 102 -10.60 12.45 -4.64
N GLU A 103 -9.75 12.24 -5.64
CA GLU A 103 -9.72 10.96 -6.36
C GLU A 103 -9.11 9.81 -5.55
N VAL A 104 -8.12 10.09 -4.69
CA VAL A 104 -7.50 9.07 -3.83
C VAL A 104 -8.54 8.48 -2.88
N GLY A 105 -9.35 9.32 -2.25
CA GLY A 105 -10.43 8.86 -1.37
C GLY A 105 -11.52 8.11 -2.11
N GLU A 106 -11.86 8.51 -3.34
CA GLU A 106 -12.84 7.79 -4.17
C GLU A 106 -12.33 6.39 -4.56
N ARG A 107 -11.08 6.30 -4.99
CA ARG A 107 -10.42 5.03 -5.29
C ARG A 107 -10.34 4.12 -4.06
N ALA A 108 -10.02 4.67 -2.89
CA ALA A 108 -10.00 3.93 -1.64
C ALA A 108 -11.40 3.38 -1.27
N ARG A 109 -12.46 4.18 -1.40
CA ARG A 109 -13.86 3.72 -1.19
C ARG A 109 -14.25 2.61 -2.16
N GLN A 110 -13.87 2.74 -3.43
CA GLN A 110 -14.11 1.71 -4.44
C GLN A 110 -13.39 0.40 -4.06
N CYS A 111 -12.10 0.46 -3.74
CA CYS A 111 -11.31 -0.69 -3.32
C CYS A 111 -11.91 -1.38 -2.09
N HIS A 112 -12.22 -0.60 -1.04
CA HIS A 112 -12.82 -1.09 0.19
C HIS A 112 -14.12 -1.85 -0.10
N SER A 113 -14.99 -1.28 -0.93
CA SER A 113 -16.26 -1.91 -1.32
C SER A 113 -16.07 -3.24 -2.06
N LEU A 114 -15.05 -3.35 -2.91
CA LEU A 114 -14.74 -4.58 -3.64
C LEU A 114 -14.22 -5.69 -2.72
N ILE A 115 -13.39 -5.35 -1.73
CA ILE A 115 -12.87 -6.31 -0.75
C ILE A 115 -14.01 -6.82 0.15
N VAL A 116 -14.78 -5.91 0.76
CA VAL A 116 -15.88 -6.27 1.66
C VAL A 116 -17.00 -7.01 0.91
N GLY A 117 -17.30 -6.60 -0.32
CA GLY A 117 -18.31 -7.25 -1.16
C GLY A 117 -17.97 -8.70 -1.52
N ARG A 118 -16.68 -9.06 -1.59
CA ARG A 118 -16.22 -10.43 -1.86
C ARG A 118 -16.08 -11.29 -0.61
N ALA A 119 -15.89 -10.70 0.57
CA ALA A 119 -15.85 -11.42 1.84
C ALA A 119 -17.24 -11.92 2.30
N SER A 120 -18.32 -11.49 1.64
CA SER A 120 -19.71 -11.83 1.98
C SER A 120 -20.31 -12.98 1.15
N ILE A 121 -19.51 -13.67 0.33
CA ILE A 121 -19.92 -14.75 -0.57
C ILE A 121 -19.39 -16.09 -0.07
#